data_AF-A0A7V9WT44-F1
#
_entry.id   AF-A0A7V9WT44-F1
#
_cell.length_a   1.000
_cell.length_b   1.000
_cell.length_c   1.000
_cell.angle_alpha   90.00
_cell.angle_beta   90.00
_cell.angle_gamma   90.00
#
_symmetry.space_group_name_H-M   'P 1'
#
loop_
_entity.id
_entity.type
_entity.pdbx_description
1 polymer ?
#
loop_
_entity_poly.entity_id
_entity_poly.type
_entity_poly.pdbx_seq_one_letter_code
_entity_poly.pdbx_strand_id
1 'polypeptide(L)' 'MDWKHAYLKPNQNGLLQWHGNIPEYDKELVIYIQGYFSIDIFIFEDDGNAELEENFSADDFYWCELEKPDTGNGG' A
#
# COMPACT_ATOMS: atom_id res chain seq x y z
N MET A 1 9.61 12.36 -2.35
CA MET A 1 8.67 11.27 -2.06
C MET A 1 9.42 10.24 -1.24
N ASP A 2 8.94 10.00 -0.02
CA ASP A 2 9.50 8.99 0.87
C ASP A 2 8.85 7.64 0.52
N TRP A 3 9.54 6.84 -0.29
CA TRP A 3 9.02 5.56 -0.78
C TRP A 3 9.21 4.47 0.27
N LYS A 4 8.09 3.87 0.65
CA LYS A 4 7.96 2.74 1.57
C LYS A 4 7.76 1.46 0.76
N HIS A 5 8.18 0.32 1.31
CA HIS A 5 8.10 -1.00 0.65
C HIS A 5 7.24 -1.96 1.45
N ALA A 6 6.32 -2.65 0.79
CA ALA A 6 5.46 -3.68 1.36
C ALA A 6 5.46 -4.93 0.45
N TYR A 7 5.50 -6.11 1.06
CA TYR A 7 5.55 -7.37 0.32
C TYR A 7 5.02 -8.55 1.15
N LEU A 8 4.59 -9.62 0.45
CA LEU A 8 4.17 -10.88 1.05
C LEU A 8 5.34 -11.87 1.16
N LYS A 9 5.42 -12.56 2.29
CA LYS A 9 6.40 -13.64 2.51
C LYS A 9 5.76 -14.78 3.30
N PRO A 10 6.12 -16.05 3.04
CA PRO A 10 5.68 -17.17 3.87
C PRO A 10 6.19 -17.05 5.32
N ASN A 11 5.30 -17.31 6.28
CA ASN A 11 5.63 -17.49 7.68
C ASN A 11 6.10 -18.94 7.98
N GLN A 12 6.38 -19.26 9.25
CA GLN A 12 6.89 -20.58 9.66
C GLN A 12 5.94 -21.75 9.34
N ASN A 13 4.65 -21.48 9.11
CA ASN A 13 3.63 -22.47 8.76
C ASN A 13 3.37 -22.53 7.24
N GLY A 14 4.11 -21.77 6.43
CA GLY A 14 3.94 -21.71 4.98
C GLY A 14 2.80 -20.80 4.50
N LEU A 15 2.16 -20.05 5.40
CA LEU A 15 1.10 -19.09 5.06
C LEU A 15 1.72 -17.74 4.69
N LEU A 16 1.18 -17.04 3.69
CA LEU A 16 1.67 -15.72 3.30
C LEU A 16 1.30 -14.68 4.37
N GLN A 17 2.25 -13.79 4.69
CA GLN A 17 2.09 -12.70 5.64
C GLN A 17 2.71 -11.43 5.06
N TRP A 18 2.07 -10.28 5.33
CA TRP A 18 2.58 -8.96 4.95
C TRP A 18 3.79 -8.55 5.80
N HIS A 19 4.79 -7.98 5.13
CA HIS A 19 6.02 -7.46 5.70
C HIS A 19 6.37 -6.09 5.13
N GLY A 20 7.28 -5.40 5.82
CA GLY A 20 7.77 -4.08 5.42
C GLY A 20 7.01 -2.96 6.12
N ASN A 21 6.86 -1.84 5.42
CA ASN A 21 6.15 -0.65 5.88
C ASN A 21 4.73 -0.75 5.34
N ILE A 22 3.83 -1.29 6.14
CA ILE A 22 2.44 -1.49 5.75
C ILE A 22 1.71 -0.14 5.80
N PRO A 23 0.94 0.24 4.77
CA PRO A 23 0.15 1.46 4.79
C PRO A 23 -0.90 1.48 5.90
N GLU A 24 -1.29 2.68 6.32
CA GLU A 24 -2.49 2.85 7.13
C GLU A 24 -3.75 2.65 6.27
N TYR A 25 -4.80 2.11 6.89
CA TYR A 25 -6.10 1.91 6.26
C TYR A 25 -6.73 3.24 5.80
N ASP A 26 -7.53 3.20 4.72
CA ASP A 26 -8.27 4.34 4.14
C ASP A 26 -7.41 5.53 3.65
N LYS A 27 -6.12 5.32 3.34
CA LYS A 27 -5.27 6.38 2.75
C LYS A 27 -5.07 6.16 1.26
N GLU A 28 -5.21 7.23 0.48
CA GLU A 28 -4.77 7.27 -0.92
C GLU A 28 -3.24 7.27 -1.00
N LEU A 29 -2.69 6.34 -1.76
CA LEU A 29 -1.26 6.11 -1.92
C LEU A 29 -0.89 6.24 -3.39
N VAL A 30 0.30 6.77 -3.68
CA VAL A 30 0.94 6.50 -4.97
C VAL A 30 1.65 5.16 -4.85
N ILE A 31 1.36 4.25 -5.76
CA ILE A 31 1.90 2.89 -5.79
C ILE A 31 2.78 2.71 -7.01
N TYR A 32 3.90 2.02 -6.85
CA TYR A 32 4.80 1.61 -7.92
C TYR A 32 4.97 0.09 -7.93
N ILE A 33 4.48 -0.53 -9.00
CA ILE A 33 4.52 -1.99 -9.23
C ILE A 33 4.95 -2.26 -10.66
N GLN A 34 5.94 -3.13 -10.84
CA GLN A 34 6.36 -3.65 -12.15
C GLN A 34 6.64 -2.57 -13.22
N GLY A 35 7.12 -1.38 -12.82
CA GLY A 35 7.41 -0.28 -13.75
C GLY A 35 6.24 0.68 -14.01
N TYR A 36 5.09 0.47 -13.38
CA TYR A 36 3.90 1.30 -13.51
C TYR A 36 3.58 2.02 -12.21
N PHE A 37 3.03 3.22 -12.33
CA PHE A 37 2.53 4.02 -11.22
C PHE A 37 1.01 4.09 -11.27
N SER A 38 0.36 3.89 -10.12
CA SER A 38 -1.07 4.08 -9.92
C SER A 38 -1.33 4.83 -8.62
N ILE A 39 -2.54 5.36 -8.47
CA ILE A 39 -3.04 5.86 -7.19
C ILE A 39 -4.09 4.87 -6.73
N ASP A 40 -3.98 4.39 -5.49
CA ASP A 40 -4.88 3.37 -4.96
C ASP A 40 -4.97 3.44 -3.43
N ILE A 41 -5.91 2.71 -2.85
CA ILE A 41 -6.11 2.56 -1.41
C ILE A 41 -5.77 1.13 -1.00
N PHE A 42 -5.03 0.99 0.10
CA PHE A 42 -4.72 -0.31 0.68
C PHE A 42 -5.85 -0.76 1.62
N ILE A 43 -6.50 -1.88 1.28
CA ILE A 43 -7.66 -2.42 2.00
C ILE A 43 -7.26 -3.72 2.69
N PHE A 44 -7.62 -3.85 3.97
CA PHE A 44 -7.57 -5.13 4.68
C PHE A 44 -8.96 -5.77 4.64
N GLU A 45 -9.07 -6.96 4.06
CA GLU A 45 -10.28 -7.77 4.17
C GLU A 45 -10.34 -8.44 5.55
N ASP A 46 -11.54 -8.56 6.11
CA ASP A 46 -11.80 -9.19 7.41
C ASP A 46 -11.32 -10.66 7.50
N ASP A 47 -11.09 -11.31 6.36
CA ASP A 47 -10.60 -12.69 6.25
C ASP A 47 -9.05 -12.79 6.26
N GLY A 48 -8.35 -11.69 6.52
CA GLY A 48 -6.89 -11.64 6.61
C GLY A 48 -6.18 -11.50 5.26
N ASN A 49 -6.94 -11.26 4.19
CA ASN A 49 -6.38 -10.80 2.92
C ASN A 49 -6.18 -9.29 2.95
N ALA A 50 -5.29 -8.79 2.09
CA ALA A 50 -5.26 -7.37 1.80
C ALA A 50 -5.13 -7.19 0.29
N GLU A 51 -5.80 -6.18 -0.23
CA GLU A 51 -5.84 -5.86 -1.65
C GLU A 51 -5.70 -4.35 -1.87
N LEU A 52 -5.49 -4.00 -3.13
CA LEU A 52 -5.66 -2.63 -3.60
C LEU A 52 -7.07 -2.49 -4.18
N GLU A 53 -7.72 -1.34 -3.94
CA GLU A 53 -9.14 -1.09 -4.30
C GLU A 53 -9.42 -1.32 -5.79
N GLU A 54 -8.50 -0.97 -6.70
CA GLU A 54 -8.66 -1.26 -8.13
C GLU A 54 -8.45 -2.75 -8.50
N ASN A 55 -8.57 -3.68 -7.54
CA ASN A 55 -8.50 -5.14 -7.71
C ASN A 55 -7.14 -5.64 -8.24
N PHE A 56 -6.05 -5.00 -7.81
CA PHE A 56 -4.71 -5.54 -8.03
C PHE A 56 -4.28 -6.37 -6.82
N SER A 57 -4.17 -7.69 -7.00
CA SER A 57 -3.38 -8.50 -6.08
C SER A 57 -1.91 -8.15 -6.27
N ALA A 58 -1.32 -7.49 -5.27
CA ALA A 58 0.07 -7.10 -5.28
C ALA A 58 0.83 -7.89 -4.22
N ASP A 59 1.76 -8.75 -4.63
CA ASP A 59 2.60 -9.50 -3.68
C ASP A 59 3.86 -8.71 -3.24
N ASP A 60 4.23 -7.64 -3.98
CA ASP A 60 5.39 -6.78 -3.73
C ASP A 60 5.15 -5.42 -4.40
N PHE A 61 5.22 -4.33 -3.62
CA PHE A 61 5.05 -2.97 -4.14
C PHE A 61 5.74 -1.91 -3.31
N TYR A 62 6.05 -0.78 -3.97
CA TYR A 62 6.50 0.44 -3.30
C TYR A 62 5.35 1.43 -3.25
N TRP A 63 5.25 2.21 -2.18
CA TRP A 63 4.20 3.21 -2.03
C TRP A 63 4.70 4.48 -1.33
N CYS A 64 3.99 5.58 -1.51
CA CYS A 64 4.13 6.77 -0.68
C CYS A 64 2.76 7.40 -0.43
N GLU A 65 2.57 8.01 0.75
CA GLU A 65 1.34 8.76 1.04
C GLU A 65 1.27 9.94 0.07
N LEU A 66 0.11 10.13 -0.57
CA LEU A 66 -0.17 11.40 -1.22
C LEU A 66 -0.25 12.45 -0.10
N GLU A 67 0.68 13.41 -0.13
CA GLU A 67 0.56 14.59 0.74
C GLU A 67 -0.81 15.20 0.43
N LYS A 68 -1.66 15.33 1.46
CA LYS A 68 -2.87 16.14 1.33
C LYS A 68 -2.42 17.47 0.73
N PRO A 69 -3.09 17.97 -0.33
CA PRO A 69 -2.73 19.27 -0.88
C PRO A 69 -2.68 20.23 0.30
N ASP A 70 -1.58 20.96 0.43
CA ASP A 70 -1.48 22.04 1.41
C ASP A 70 -2.65 22.99 1.11
N THR A 71 -3.76 22.83 1.83
CA THR A 71 -4.90 23.72 1.75
C THR A 71 -4.45 24.96 2.50
N GLY A 72 -3.58 25.73 1.85
CA GLY A 72 -2.88 26.87 2.41
C GLY A 72 -3.87 27.85 3.02
N ASN A 73 -4.16 27.65 4.29
CA ASN A 73 -4.68 28.63 5.22
C ASN A 73 -3.57 29.03 6.21
N GLY A 74 -2.31 28.92 5.77
CA GLY A 74 -1.17 29.60 6.35
C GLY A 74 -0.90 30.88 5.59
N GLY A 75 -1.75 31.89 5.82
CA GLY A 75 -1.61 33.26 5.31
C GLY A 75 -2.29 34.24 6.24
#